data_AF-F0XYA6-F1
#
_entry.id   AF-F0XYA6-F1
#
_cell.length_a   1.000
_cell.length_b   1.000
_cell.length_c   1.000
_cell.angle_alpha   90.00
_cell.angle_beta   90.00
_cell.angle_gamma   90.00
#
_symmetry.space_group_name_H-M   'P 1'
#
loop_
_entity.id
_entity.type
_entity.pdbx_description
1 polymer ?
#
loop_
_entity_poly.entity_id
_entity_poly.type
_entity_poly.pdbx_seq_one_letter_code
_entity_poly.pdbx_strand_id
1 'polypeptide(L)'
;VLMVGEAERIIENLKQFDIADVGSRAWMEQHASMEKLNQQAHASARDKSDEFVLEAFLTFDKLPTLVYDLILSEQWREKVYPYLEADIVGASEDRESEATRAKCMRCYFVLFHETTVVNLLECLCYHAHAVGNVRDASLDLTDYCARRLAALHSKAKLFRAAKPAKDAAQSPGDFARSLEKRSAKEELDQQSLEIEFSASVSCVALVRMVVEHLGELTVAGMSRLLETHDFLLSIVPLLEHPPWTRARYERKLQEGDWKDVPTDRLLDVTKLEAQAWLALYHLTLHPEVRKRYGFDAYRKQTLLRARRFINDVLLDQLPVLADLQRFMDELAI
;
A
#
# COMPACT_ATOMS: atom_id res chain seq x y z
N VAL A 1 19.28 12.15 7.41
CA VAL A 1 18.53 13.42 7.42
C VAL A 1 18.94 14.17 6.18
N LEU A 2 18.00 14.40 5.28
CA LEU A 2 18.17 15.24 4.09
C LEU A 2 18.07 16.71 4.50
N MET A 3 18.92 17.56 3.93
CA MET A 3 18.77 19.01 4.06
C MET A 3 17.70 19.51 3.09
N VAL A 4 17.03 20.63 3.43
CA VAL A 4 15.93 21.20 2.62
C VAL A 4 16.34 21.40 1.15
N GLY A 5 17.44 22.12 0.90
CA GLY A 5 17.92 22.36 -0.46
C GLY A 5 18.38 21.11 -1.22
N GLU A 6 18.76 20.03 -0.52
CA GLU A 6 19.05 18.75 -1.15
C GLU A 6 17.76 18.07 -1.63
N ALA A 7 16.72 18.07 -0.80
CA ALA A 7 15.42 17.51 -1.15
C ALA A 7 14.75 18.30 -2.30
N GLU A 8 14.78 19.63 -2.25
CA GLU A 8 14.29 20.48 -3.34
C GLU A 8 14.97 20.15 -4.66
N ARG A 9 16.31 20.06 -4.66
CA ARG A 9 17.07 19.72 -5.87
C ARG A 9 16.76 18.31 -6.37
N ILE A 10 16.58 17.33 -5.49
CA ILE A 10 16.19 15.98 -5.90
C ILE A 10 14.82 16.02 -6.57
N ILE A 11 13.83 16.66 -5.93
CA ILE A 11 12.44 16.69 -6.38
C ILE A 11 12.31 17.43 -7.70
N GLU A 12 12.92 18.61 -7.83
CA GLU A 12 12.93 19.41 -9.07
C GLU A 12 13.42 18.58 -10.28
N ASN A 13 14.46 17.76 -10.06
CA ASN A 13 15.08 16.94 -11.10
C ASN A 13 14.42 15.58 -11.34
N LEU A 14 13.34 15.23 -10.62
CA LEU A 14 12.60 14.01 -10.89
C LEU A 14 12.07 14.02 -12.33
N LYS A 15 12.27 12.91 -13.03
CA LYS A 15 11.83 12.75 -14.42
C LYS A 15 11.00 11.49 -14.60
N GLN A 16 10.15 11.55 -15.62
CA GLN A 16 9.43 10.39 -16.11
C GLN A 16 10.38 9.55 -16.97
N PHE A 17 10.36 8.24 -16.75
CA PHE A 17 11.10 7.28 -17.55
C PHE A 17 10.17 6.50 -18.47
N ASP A 18 10.71 6.00 -19.59
CA ASP A 18 10.02 5.02 -20.40
C ASP A 18 10.14 3.63 -19.77
N ILE A 19 9.19 2.74 -20.09
CA ILE A 19 9.18 1.37 -19.55
C ILE A 19 10.46 0.59 -19.89
N ALA A 20 11.11 0.91 -21.00
CA ALA A 20 12.38 0.31 -21.42
C ALA A 20 13.58 0.76 -20.55
N ASP A 21 13.47 1.91 -19.89
CA ASP A 21 14.53 2.46 -19.05
C ASP A 21 14.43 2.03 -17.59
N VAL A 22 13.37 1.30 -17.21
CA VAL A 22 13.21 0.77 -15.86
C VAL A 22 14.35 -0.19 -15.53
N GLY A 23 15.01 0.07 -14.41
CA GLY A 23 16.23 -0.65 -14.04
C GLY A 23 17.49 -0.21 -14.80
N SER A 24 17.44 0.85 -15.62
CA SER A 24 18.67 1.51 -16.12
C SER A 24 19.46 2.16 -14.98
N ARG A 25 20.70 2.57 -15.24
CA ARG A 25 21.52 3.28 -14.23
C ARG A 25 20.83 4.55 -13.73
N ALA A 26 20.33 5.38 -14.65
CA ALA A 26 19.66 6.63 -14.30
C ALA A 26 18.37 6.38 -13.51
N TRP A 27 17.61 5.34 -13.85
CA TRP A 27 16.41 4.96 -13.09
C TRP A 27 16.76 4.49 -11.68
N MET A 28 17.80 3.67 -11.52
CA MET A 28 18.28 3.21 -10.21
C MET A 28 18.78 4.36 -9.33
N GLU A 29 19.39 5.39 -9.93
CA GLU A 29 19.80 6.62 -9.22
C GLU A 29 18.58 7.42 -8.73
N GLN A 30 17.50 7.50 -9.53
CA GLN A 30 16.23 8.10 -9.09
C GLN A 30 15.56 7.26 -8.00
N HIS A 31 15.54 5.93 -8.12
CA HIS A 31 15.04 5.01 -7.09
C HIS A 31 15.70 5.29 -5.73
N ALA A 32 17.03 5.32 -5.68
CA ALA A 32 17.76 5.61 -4.43
C ALA A 32 17.45 7.01 -3.88
N SER A 33 17.20 7.99 -4.76
CA SER A 33 16.79 9.33 -4.37
C SER A 33 15.37 9.33 -3.78
N MET A 34 14.45 8.57 -4.37
CA MET A 34 13.08 8.39 -3.90
C MET A 34 13.03 7.70 -2.53
N GLU A 35 13.89 6.72 -2.27
CA GLU A 35 13.99 6.09 -0.95
C GLU A 35 14.41 7.10 0.14
N LYS A 36 15.37 7.98 -0.16
CA LYS A 36 15.80 9.03 0.78
C LYS A 36 14.67 10.02 1.06
N LEU A 37 13.94 10.45 0.01
CA LEU A 37 12.78 11.33 0.16
C LEU A 37 11.69 10.67 1.02
N ASN A 38 11.39 9.40 0.77
CA ASN A 38 10.42 8.63 1.56
C ASN A 38 10.81 8.55 3.04
N GLN A 39 12.06 8.19 3.33
CA GLN A 39 12.57 8.15 4.70
C GLN A 39 12.49 9.51 5.39
N GLN A 40 12.83 10.59 4.68
CA GLN A 40 12.77 11.94 5.23
C GLN A 40 11.34 12.41 5.46
N ALA A 41 10.40 12.15 4.55
CA ALA A 41 8.99 12.53 4.72
C ALA A 41 8.40 11.87 5.98
N HIS A 42 8.61 10.57 6.15
CA HIS A 42 8.17 9.87 7.35
C HIS A 42 8.88 10.34 8.63
N ALA A 43 10.16 10.70 8.55
CA ALA A 43 10.87 11.28 9.69
C ALA A 43 10.28 12.64 10.08
N SER A 44 9.98 13.52 9.12
CA SER A 44 9.33 14.80 9.38
C SER A 44 7.95 14.62 10.04
N ALA A 45 7.14 13.69 9.52
CA ALA A 45 5.82 13.38 10.09
C ALA A 45 5.91 12.83 11.52
N ARG A 46 6.84 11.89 11.78
CA ARG A 46 7.05 11.32 13.11
C ARG A 46 7.51 12.37 14.12
N ASP A 47 8.43 13.21 13.70
CA ASP A 47 9.06 14.22 14.57
C ASP A 47 8.22 15.50 14.64
N LYS A 48 7.10 15.57 13.91
CA LYS A 48 6.19 16.72 13.79
C LYS A 48 6.92 18.01 13.41
N SER A 49 7.86 17.89 12.48
CA SER A 49 8.68 19.00 11.98
C SER A 49 8.21 19.45 10.60
N ASP A 50 8.88 20.46 10.04
CA ASP A 50 8.52 21.04 8.74
C ASP A 50 8.48 19.97 7.62
N GLU A 51 7.40 19.97 6.86
CA GLU A 51 7.11 19.01 5.79
C GLU A 51 7.69 19.47 4.45
N PHE A 52 8.96 19.89 4.45
CA PHE A 52 9.62 20.47 3.28
C PHE A 52 9.67 19.55 2.05
N VAL A 53 9.60 18.22 2.25
CA VAL A 53 9.49 17.26 1.14
C VAL A 53 8.16 17.48 0.40
N LEU A 54 7.05 17.60 1.13
CA LEU A 54 5.74 17.87 0.54
C LEU A 54 5.72 19.23 -0.15
N GLU A 55 6.19 20.28 0.52
CA GLU A 55 6.25 21.63 -0.04
C GLU A 55 7.04 21.68 -1.35
N ALA A 56 8.16 20.95 -1.44
CA ALA A 56 8.92 20.85 -2.68
C ALA A 56 8.15 20.09 -3.78
N PHE A 57 7.43 19.00 -3.45
CA PHE A 57 6.59 18.28 -4.42
C PHE A 57 5.48 19.19 -4.99
N LEU A 58 4.91 20.06 -4.17
CA LEU A 58 3.90 21.04 -4.58
C LEU A 58 4.53 22.16 -5.41
N THR A 59 5.64 22.73 -4.94
CA THR A 59 6.34 23.85 -5.58
C THR A 59 6.80 23.50 -6.99
N PHE A 60 7.32 22.29 -7.19
CA PHE A 60 7.82 21.83 -8.49
C PHE A 60 6.78 21.03 -9.31
N ASP A 61 5.53 20.96 -8.85
CA ASP A 61 4.41 20.26 -9.52
C ASP A 61 4.73 18.78 -9.85
N LYS A 62 5.37 18.07 -8.90
CA LYS A 62 5.89 16.70 -9.10
C LYS A 62 4.98 15.58 -8.62
N LEU A 63 3.83 15.89 -8.00
CA LEU A 63 2.87 14.86 -7.60
C LEU A 63 2.35 14.02 -8.78
N PRO A 64 1.97 14.62 -9.94
CA PRO A 64 1.63 13.82 -11.13
C PRO A 64 2.79 12.96 -11.65
N THR A 65 4.03 13.45 -11.52
CA THR A 65 5.23 12.67 -11.88
C THR A 65 5.39 11.46 -10.97
N LEU A 66 5.09 11.60 -9.68
CA LEU A 66 5.14 10.50 -8.72
C LEU A 66 4.07 9.43 -9.01
N VAL A 67 2.86 9.84 -9.38
CA VAL A 67 1.81 8.91 -9.81
C VAL A 67 2.20 8.21 -11.12
N TYR A 68 2.79 8.93 -12.08
CA TYR A 68 3.31 8.30 -13.29
C TYR A 68 4.35 7.21 -12.96
N ASP A 69 5.30 7.49 -12.06
CA ASP A 69 6.34 6.53 -11.65
C ASP A 69 5.74 5.28 -10.96
N LEU A 70 4.66 5.48 -10.18
CA LEU A 70 3.89 4.40 -9.59
C LEU A 70 3.28 3.48 -10.67
N ILE A 71 2.61 4.06 -11.66
CA ILE A 71 1.99 3.30 -12.75
C ILE A 71 3.06 2.62 -13.61
N LEU A 72 4.16 3.30 -13.91
CA LEU A 72 5.29 2.74 -14.64
C LEU A 72 5.83 1.47 -13.94
N SER A 73 6.02 1.56 -12.63
CA SER A 73 6.50 0.44 -11.80
C SER A 73 5.52 -0.74 -11.80
N GLU A 74 4.22 -0.45 -11.65
CA GLU A 74 3.18 -1.48 -11.74
C GLU A 74 3.16 -2.14 -13.13
N GLN A 75 3.20 -1.34 -14.21
CA GLN A 75 3.19 -1.87 -15.58
C GLN A 75 4.43 -2.71 -15.86
N TRP A 76 5.60 -2.29 -15.39
CA TRP A 76 6.82 -3.09 -15.53
C TRP A 76 6.68 -4.43 -14.82
N ARG A 77 6.19 -4.45 -13.57
CA ARG A 77 5.97 -5.69 -12.83
C ARG A 77 4.95 -6.61 -13.51
N GLU A 78 3.85 -6.07 -14.02
CA GLU A 78 2.78 -6.89 -14.61
C GLU A 78 3.07 -7.34 -16.04
N LYS A 79 3.79 -6.53 -16.83
CA LYS A 79 3.92 -6.72 -18.28
C LYS A 79 5.33 -7.01 -18.76
N VAL A 80 6.37 -6.72 -17.97
CA VAL A 80 7.77 -6.91 -18.38
C VAL A 80 8.43 -7.99 -17.54
N TYR A 81 8.33 -7.90 -16.22
CA TYR A 81 8.96 -8.85 -15.29
C TYR A 81 8.70 -10.33 -15.62
N PRO A 82 7.46 -10.77 -15.95
CA PRO A 82 7.21 -12.19 -16.25
C PRO A 82 8.00 -12.73 -17.45
N TYR A 83 8.39 -11.87 -18.39
CA TYR A 83 9.19 -12.26 -19.55
C TYR A 83 10.69 -12.22 -19.29
N LEU A 84 11.13 -11.43 -18.30
CA LEU A 84 12.54 -11.33 -17.91
C LEU A 84 12.94 -12.34 -16.84
N GLU A 85 11.97 -12.89 -16.09
CA GLU A 85 12.22 -13.75 -14.95
C GLU A 85 13.13 -14.94 -15.29
N ALA A 86 12.87 -15.61 -16.42
CA ALA A 86 13.65 -16.75 -16.88
C ALA A 86 15.11 -16.37 -17.18
N ASP A 87 15.34 -15.18 -17.74
CA ASP A 87 16.69 -14.67 -18.07
C ASP A 87 17.44 -14.14 -16.84
N ILE A 88 16.71 -13.62 -15.85
CA ILE A 88 17.24 -13.14 -14.57
C ILE A 88 17.76 -14.32 -13.76
N VAL A 89 16.94 -15.38 -13.64
CA VAL A 89 17.26 -16.53 -12.80
C VAL A 89 18.11 -17.58 -13.53
N GLY A 90 18.07 -17.59 -14.87
CA GLY A 90 18.82 -18.51 -15.73
C GLY A 90 18.18 -19.90 -15.84
N ALA A 91 18.22 -20.50 -17.03
CA ALA A 91 17.59 -21.79 -17.31
C ALA A 91 18.41 -23.03 -16.87
N SER A 92 19.72 -22.93 -16.63
CA SER A 92 20.62 -24.08 -16.45
C SER A 92 20.71 -24.58 -15.00
N GLU A 93 21.10 -25.83 -14.75
CA GLU A 93 21.19 -26.47 -13.42
C GLU A 93 22.44 -26.07 -12.59
N ASP A 94 23.39 -25.33 -13.16
CA ASP A 94 24.64 -24.89 -12.49
C ASP A 94 24.46 -23.69 -11.53
N ARG A 95 23.28 -23.57 -10.92
CA ARG A 95 22.77 -22.38 -10.23
C ARG A 95 23.38 -22.21 -8.86
N GLU A 96 24.28 -21.23 -8.75
CA GLU A 96 24.35 -20.26 -7.63
C GLU A 96 25.49 -19.23 -7.81
N SER A 97 25.80 -18.86 -9.06
CA SER A 97 26.86 -17.88 -9.29
C SER A 97 26.51 -16.52 -8.69
N GLU A 98 27.53 -15.82 -8.18
CA GLU A 98 27.43 -14.46 -7.66
C GLU A 98 26.75 -13.51 -8.66
N ALA A 99 26.96 -13.73 -9.96
CA ALA A 99 26.32 -12.97 -11.03
C ALA A 99 24.79 -13.16 -11.07
N THR A 100 24.29 -14.36 -10.82
CA THR A 100 22.83 -14.63 -10.77
C THR A 100 22.21 -13.95 -9.55
N ARG A 101 22.86 -14.05 -8.39
CA ARG A 101 22.44 -13.34 -7.18
C ARG A 101 22.41 -11.83 -7.38
N ALA A 102 23.41 -11.26 -8.04
CA ALA A 102 23.44 -9.83 -8.37
C ALA A 102 22.27 -9.41 -9.29
N LYS A 103 21.89 -10.23 -10.28
CA LYS A 103 20.73 -9.97 -11.13
C LYS A 103 19.41 -10.03 -10.33
N CYS A 104 19.21 -11.06 -9.51
CA CYS A 104 18.03 -11.17 -8.66
C CYS A 104 17.92 -9.99 -7.68
N MET A 105 19.04 -9.59 -7.06
CA MET A 105 19.07 -8.42 -6.17
C MET A 105 18.72 -7.13 -6.90
N ARG A 106 19.20 -6.96 -8.14
CA ARG A 106 18.82 -5.80 -8.96
C ARG A 106 17.33 -5.81 -9.29
N CYS A 107 16.78 -6.97 -9.64
CA CYS A 107 15.34 -7.14 -9.90
C CYS A 107 14.51 -6.83 -8.65
N TYR A 108 14.96 -7.27 -7.47
CA TYR A 108 14.34 -6.94 -6.19
C TYR A 108 14.18 -5.42 -6.01
N PHE A 109 15.22 -4.63 -6.25
CA PHE A 109 15.13 -3.16 -6.15
C PHE A 109 14.14 -2.57 -7.15
N VAL A 110 14.08 -3.11 -8.38
CA VAL A 110 13.10 -2.65 -9.37
C VAL A 110 11.67 -2.91 -8.87
N LEU A 111 11.41 -4.11 -8.35
CA LEU A 111 10.10 -4.46 -7.79
C LEU A 111 9.78 -3.63 -6.54
N PHE A 112 10.75 -3.43 -5.66
CA PHE A 112 10.58 -2.74 -4.38
C PHE A 112 10.26 -1.24 -4.56
N HIS A 113 10.69 -0.64 -5.67
CA HIS A 113 10.43 0.77 -5.95
C HIS A 113 8.94 1.14 -5.86
N GLU A 114 8.07 0.25 -6.29
CA GLU A 114 6.62 0.47 -6.20
C GLU A 114 6.18 0.71 -4.75
N THR A 115 6.66 -0.10 -3.81
CA THR A 115 6.42 0.07 -2.38
C THR A 115 6.96 1.42 -1.88
N THR A 116 8.15 1.84 -2.32
CA THR A 116 8.71 3.15 -1.97
C THR A 116 7.79 4.30 -2.42
N VAL A 117 7.29 4.22 -3.65
CA VAL A 117 6.41 5.25 -4.21
C VAL A 117 5.05 5.29 -3.51
N VAL A 118 4.44 4.13 -3.23
CA VAL A 118 3.17 4.06 -2.49
C VAL A 118 3.29 4.65 -1.08
N ASN A 119 4.35 4.29 -0.34
CA ASN A 119 4.55 4.81 1.02
C ASN A 119 4.79 6.33 1.02
N LEU A 120 5.53 6.84 0.04
CA LEU A 120 5.72 8.29 -0.08
C LEU A 120 4.39 8.98 -0.41
N LEU A 121 3.61 8.45 -1.37
CA LEU A 121 2.29 8.98 -1.69
C LEU A 121 1.34 8.93 -0.49
N GLU A 122 1.35 7.85 0.29
CA GLU A 122 0.60 7.74 1.54
C GLU A 122 0.96 8.88 2.50
N CYS A 123 2.25 9.11 2.72
CA CYS A 123 2.73 10.17 3.60
C CYS A 123 2.33 11.57 3.10
N LEU A 124 2.47 11.82 1.80
CA LEU A 124 2.15 13.12 1.20
C LEU A 124 0.63 13.37 1.17
N CYS A 125 -0.16 12.36 0.79
CA CYS A 125 -1.62 12.47 0.68
C CYS A 125 -2.32 12.57 2.03
N TYR A 126 -1.61 12.41 3.15
CA TYR A 126 -2.14 12.78 4.47
C TYR A 126 -2.68 14.22 4.50
N HIS A 127 -2.15 15.11 3.64
CA HIS A 127 -2.59 16.49 3.52
C HIS A 127 -3.57 16.69 2.37
N ALA A 128 -4.68 17.38 2.66
CA ALA A 128 -5.74 17.70 1.70
C ALA A 128 -5.21 18.36 0.41
N HIS A 129 -4.34 19.35 0.56
CA HIS A 129 -3.77 20.07 -0.57
C HIS A 129 -2.84 19.22 -1.45
N ALA A 130 -2.25 18.13 -0.91
CA ALA A 130 -1.52 17.17 -1.72
C ALA A 130 -2.48 16.38 -2.61
N VAL A 131 -3.58 15.88 -2.03
CA VAL A 131 -4.65 15.18 -2.77
C VAL A 131 -5.20 16.03 -3.90
N GLY A 132 -5.47 17.31 -3.64
CA GLY A 132 -5.93 18.26 -4.68
C GLY A 132 -4.90 18.51 -5.79
N ASN A 133 -3.61 18.51 -5.48
CA ASN A 133 -2.53 18.71 -6.46
C ASN A 133 -2.14 17.45 -7.25
N VAL A 134 -2.75 16.28 -6.97
CA VAL A 134 -2.65 15.13 -7.87
C VAL A 134 -3.38 15.39 -9.20
N ARG A 135 -4.44 16.24 -9.18
CA ARG A 135 -5.20 16.68 -10.37
C ARG A 135 -5.67 15.50 -11.25
N ASP A 136 -5.38 15.52 -12.54
CA ASP A 136 -5.85 14.51 -13.51
C ASP A 136 -5.21 13.13 -13.27
N ALA A 137 -4.01 13.08 -12.68
CA ALA A 137 -3.37 11.82 -12.30
C ALA A 137 -4.13 11.10 -11.18
N SER A 138 -5.12 11.73 -10.56
CA SER A 138 -5.96 11.08 -9.54
C SER A 138 -6.76 9.90 -10.09
N LEU A 139 -7.06 9.89 -11.40
CA LEU A 139 -7.70 8.76 -12.06
C LEU A 139 -6.78 7.53 -12.04
N ASP A 140 -5.52 7.72 -12.44
CA ASP A 140 -4.52 6.66 -12.44
C ASP A 140 -4.23 6.16 -11.02
N LEU A 141 -4.12 7.08 -10.06
CA LEU A 141 -3.96 6.73 -8.64
C LEU A 141 -5.15 5.91 -8.11
N THR A 142 -6.37 6.31 -8.45
CA THR A 142 -7.59 5.59 -8.07
C THR A 142 -7.62 4.19 -8.69
N ASP A 143 -7.24 4.09 -9.96
CA ASP A 143 -7.18 2.82 -10.70
C ASP A 143 -6.13 1.86 -10.14
N TYR A 144 -4.96 2.39 -9.77
CA TYR A 144 -3.93 1.66 -9.06
C TYR A 144 -4.46 1.14 -7.72
N CYS A 145 -5.08 2.01 -6.92
CA CYS A 145 -5.64 1.64 -5.63
C CYS A 145 -6.68 0.53 -5.74
N ALA A 146 -7.57 0.61 -6.73
CA ALA A 146 -8.55 -0.44 -6.99
C ALA A 146 -7.90 -1.79 -7.28
N ARG A 147 -6.83 -1.81 -8.11
CA ARG A 147 -6.08 -3.05 -8.41
C ARG A 147 -5.39 -3.62 -7.17
N ARG A 148 -4.83 -2.77 -6.30
CA ARG A 148 -4.24 -3.20 -5.02
C ARG A 148 -5.26 -3.81 -4.07
N LEU A 149 -6.41 -3.18 -3.91
CA LEU A 149 -7.50 -3.73 -3.10
C LEU A 149 -7.98 -5.07 -3.68
N ALA A 150 -8.11 -5.18 -5.01
CA ALA A 150 -8.44 -6.45 -5.67
C ALA A 150 -7.35 -7.53 -5.48
N ALA A 151 -6.07 -7.16 -5.45
CA ALA A 151 -4.97 -8.07 -5.15
C ALA A 151 -5.08 -8.62 -3.71
N LEU A 152 -5.40 -7.78 -2.72
CA LEU A 152 -5.62 -8.20 -1.34
C LEU A 152 -6.74 -9.24 -1.22
N HIS A 153 -7.79 -9.13 -2.03
CA HIS A 153 -8.89 -10.10 -2.08
C HIS A 153 -8.49 -11.39 -2.79
N SER A 154 -8.01 -11.27 -4.03
CA SER A 154 -7.74 -12.41 -4.91
C SER A 154 -6.56 -13.27 -4.45
N LYS A 155 -5.53 -12.65 -3.87
CA LYS A 155 -4.31 -13.31 -3.38
C LYS A 155 -4.28 -13.47 -1.86
N ALA A 156 -5.39 -13.22 -1.14
CA ALA A 156 -5.47 -13.30 0.31
C ALA A 156 -4.88 -14.61 0.90
N LYS A 157 -5.17 -15.74 0.25
CA LYS A 157 -4.64 -17.05 0.68
C LYS A 157 -3.13 -17.14 0.54
N LEU A 158 -2.56 -16.62 -0.56
CA LEU A 158 -1.12 -16.60 -0.80
C LEU A 158 -0.42 -15.69 0.22
N PHE A 159 -0.94 -14.48 0.44
CA PHE A 159 -0.38 -13.53 1.41
C PHE A 159 -0.39 -14.05 2.86
N ARG A 160 -1.45 -14.75 3.26
CA ARG A 160 -1.52 -15.40 4.58
C ARG A 160 -0.57 -16.60 4.69
N ALA A 161 -0.36 -17.33 3.60
CA ALA A 161 0.51 -18.50 3.56
C ALA A 161 2.00 -18.15 3.43
N ALA A 162 2.33 -16.95 2.94
CA ALA A 162 3.70 -16.48 2.83
C ALA A 162 4.41 -16.61 4.18
N LYS A 163 5.49 -17.38 4.22
CA LYS A 163 6.29 -17.50 5.45
C LYS A 163 6.99 -16.17 5.68
N PRO A 164 7.00 -15.62 6.91
CA PRO A 164 7.82 -14.44 7.18
C PRO A 164 9.29 -14.77 6.88
N ALA A 165 10.06 -13.78 6.42
CA ALA A 165 11.48 -13.92 6.14
C ALA A 165 12.28 -14.45 7.34
N LYS A 166 11.77 -14.32 8.57
CA LYS A 166 12.27 -14.97 9.78
C LYS A 166 11.09 -15.47 10.62
N ASP A 167 10.97 -16.78 10.80
CA ASP A 167 10.01 -17.33 11.76
C ASP A 167 10.65 -17.33 13.15
N ALA A 168 10.04 -16.64 14.11
CA ALA A 168 10.56 -16.54 15.48
C ALA A 168 10.68 -17.91 16.18
N ALA A 169 9.94 -18.92 15.70
CA ALA A 169 9.99 -20.30 16.19
C ALA A 169 11.12 -21.14 15.55
N GLN A 170 11.75 -20.68 14.46
CA GLN A 170 12.80 -21.42 13.77
C GLN A 170 14.16 -21.17 14.44
N SER A 171 14.92 -22.23 14.70
CA SER A 171 16.27 -22.08 15.25
C SER A 171 17.18 -21.35 14.25
N PRO A 172 18.17 -20.55 14.70
CA PRO A 172 19.09 -19.87 13.79
C PRO A 172 19.83 -20.82 12.83
N GLY A 173 20.13 -22.04 13.28
CA GLY A 173 20.77 -23.07 12.45
C GLY A 173 19.84 -23.67 11.41
N ASP A 174 18.55 -23.83 11.72
CA ASP A 174 17.55 -24.27 10.73
C ASP A 174 17.22 -23.17 9.73
N PHE A 175 17.24 -21.91 10.16
CA PHE A 175 17.10 -20.76 9.29
C PHE A 175 18.25 -20.66 8.28
N ALA A 176 19.50 -20.73 8.76
CA ALA A 176 20.68 -20.74 7.89
C ALA A 176 20.66 -21.90 6.87
N ARG A 177 20.34 -23.13 7.32
CA ARG A 177 20.18 -24.29 6.43
C ARG A 177 19.04 -24.14 5.44
N SER A 178 18.00 -23.39 5.77
CA SER A 178 16.90 -23.11 4.85
C SER A 178 17.28 -22.07 3.80
N LEU A 179 18.11 -21.09 4.15
CA LEU A 179 18.64 -20.11 3.19
C LEU A 179 19.61 -20.75 2.19
N GLU A 180 20.49 -21.65 2.65
CA GLU A 180 21.45 -22.39 1.80
C GLU A 180 20.77 -23.33 0.79
N LYS A 181 19.52 -23.72 1.04
CA LYS A 181 18.77 -24.65 0.18
C LYS A 181 17.82 -23.96 -0.80
N ARG A 182 17.63 -22.65 -0.67
CA ARG A 182 16.69 -21.92 -1.51
C ARG A 182 17.34 -21.56 -2.83
N SER A 183 16.67 -21.91 -3.91
CA SER A 183 17.09 -21.44 -5.23
C SER A 183 16.87 -19.93 -5.36
N ALA A 184 17.68 -19.29 -6.21
CA ALA A 184 17.50 -17.87 -6.55
C ALA A 184 16.10 -17.55 -7.12
N LYS A 185 15.43 -18.55 -7.75
CA LYS A 185 14.04 -18.43 -8.19
C LYS A 185 13.09 -18.32 -7.01
N GLU A 186 13.16 -19.28 -6.09
CA GLU A 186 12.27 -19.32 -4.92
C GLU A 186 12.47 -18.12 -4.00
N GLU A 187 13.69 -17.58 -3.93
CA GLU A 187 13.98 -16.33 -3.23
C GLU A 187 13.26 -15.15 -3.90
N LEU A 188 13.46 -14.98 -5.21
CA LEU A 188 12.86 -13.89 -5.97
C LEU A 188 11.32 -13.97 -6.00
N ASP A 189 10.75 -15.16 -6.14
CA ASP A 189 9.30 -15.41 -6.10
C ASP A 189 8.71 -14.98 -4.75
N GLN A 190 9.35 -15.36 -3.65
CA GLN A 190 8.91 -14.95 -2.32
C GLN A 190 9.02 -13.43 -2.14
N GLN A 191 10.16 -12.84 -2.52
CA GLN A 191 10.38 -11.40 -2.44
C GLN A 191 9.34 -10.63 -3.25
N SER A 192 9.05 -11.06 -4.48
CA SER A 192 8.02 -10.46 -5.33
C SER A 192 6.64 -10.50 -4.66
N LEU A 193 6.28 -11.63 -4.05
CA LEU A 193 4.99 -11.78 -3.35
C LEU A 193 4.93 -10.89 -2.10
N GLU A 194 6.03 -10.80 -1.34
CA GLU A 194 6.12 -9.94 -0.15
C GLU A 194 6.06 -8.46 -0.51
N ILE A 195 6.73 -8.04 -1.57
CA ILE A 195 6.67 -6.68 -2.11
C ILE A 195 5.23 -6.37 -2.55
N GLU A 196 4.60 -7.24 -3.32
CA GLU A 196 3.22 -7.03 -3.77
C GLU A 196 2.26 -6.92 -2.58
N PHE A 197 2.43 -7.77 -1.56
CA PHE A 197 1.63 -7.69 -0.34
C PHE A 197 1.86 -6.37 0.40
N SER A 198 3.12 -5.97 0.58
CA SER A 198 3.49 -4.72 1.26
C SER A 198 2.89 -3.50 0.55
N ALA A 199 3.09 -3.38 -0.77
CA ALA A 199 2.49 -2.30 -1.56
C ALA A 199 0.97 -2.29 -1.47
N SER A 200 0.32 -3.46 -1.49
CA SER A 200 -1.13 -3.56 -1.39
C SER A 200 -1.66 -3.20 0.00
N VAL A 201 -0.91 -3.51 1.06
CA VAL A 201 -1.22 -3.13 2.44
C VAL A 201 -1.07 -1.62 2.64
N SER A 202 0.04 -1.01 2.23
CA SER A 202 0.24 0.45 2.29
C SER A 202 -0.83 1.18 1.47
N CYS A 203 -1.29 0.57 0.37
CA CYS A 203 -2.36 1.13 -0.43
C CYS A 203 -3.69 1.27 0.34
N VAL A 204 -3.98 0.46 1.36
CA VAL A 204 -5.17 0.66 2.21
C VAL A 204 -5.10 1.97 2.98
N ALA A 205 -3.91 2.33 3.47
CA ALA A 205 -3.68 3.61 4.12
C ALA A 205 -3.77 4.76 3.12
N LEU A 206 -3.16 4.63 1.93
CA LEU A 206 -3.30 5.61 0.85
C LEU A 206 -4.76 5.83 0.44
N VAL A 207 -5.56 4.76 0.33
CA VAL A 207 -7.00 4.85 0.09
C VAL A 207 -7.67 5.66 1.18
N ARG A 208 -7.38 5.37 2.47
CA ARG A 208 -7.88 6.14 3.60
C ARG A 208 -7.57 7.63 3.45
N MET A 209 -6.33 7.99 3.12
CA MET A 209 -5.93 9.40 2.93
C MET A 209 -6.71 10.08 1.80
N VAL A 210 -6.88 9.39 0.67
CA VAL A 210 -7.62 9.92 -0.49
C VAL A 210 -9.10 10.10 -0.18
N VAL A 211 -9.75 9.14 0.51
CA VAL A 211 -11.19 9.24 0.82
C VAL A 211 -11.49 10.19 1.97
N GLU A 212 -10.54 10.44 2.87
CA GLU A 212 -10.67 11.48 3.89
C GLU A 212 -10.76 12.87 3.24
N HIS A 213 -9.94 13.13 2.23
CA HIS A 213 -9.87 14.39 1.49
C HIS A 213 -10.62 14.33 0.16
N LEU A 214 -11.71 13.54 0.09
CA LEU A 214 -12.42 13.26 -1.16
C LEU A 214 -12.90 14.54 -1.87
N GLY A 215 -13.20 15.61 -1.10
CA GLY A 215 -13.62 16.91 -1.64
C GLY A 215 -12.55 17.66 -2.44
N GLU A 216 -11.27 17.30 -2.29
CA GLU A 216 -10.14 17.89 -3.03
C GLU A 216 -9.92 17.21 -4.39
N LEU A 217 -10.49 16.02 -4.61
CA LEU A 217 -10.38 15.33 -5.89
C LEU A 217 -11.18 16.04 -6.99
N THR A 218 -10.75 15.81 -8.24
CA THR A 218 -11.56 16.16 -9.40
C THR A 218 -12.89 15.39 -9.36
N VAL A 219 -13.92 15.95 -10.00
CA VAL A 219 -15.23 15.26 -10.13
C VAL A 219 -15.08 13.88 -10.78
N ALA A 220 -14.20 13.78 -11.78
CA ALA A 220 -13.89 12.51 -12.44
C ALA A 220 -13.23 11.52 -11.46
N GLY A 221 -12.28 11.97 -10.64
CA GLY A 221 -11.64 11.16 -9.60
C GLY A 221 -12.65 10.62 -8.58
N MET A 222 -13.55 11.48 -8.09
CA MET A 222 -14.61 11.05 -7.17
C MET A 222 -15.55 10.00 -7.79
N SER A 223 -16.05 10.22 -9.00
CA SER A 223 -16.93 9.24 -9.67
C SER A 223 -16.18 7.94 -10.01
N ARG A 224 -14.89 8.00 -10.38
CA ARG A 224 -14.07 6.80 -10.61
C ARG A 224 -13.95 5.95 -9.34
N LEU A 225 -13.74 6.60 -8.19
CA LEU A 225 -13.58 5.97 -6.89
C LEU A 225 -14.90 5.39 -6.36
N LEU A 226 -15.97 6.19 -6.36
CA LEU A 226 -17.25 5.85 -5.75
C LEU A 226 -18.16 4.99 -6.64
N GLU A 227 -18.20 5.26 -7.93
CA GLU A 227 -19.17 4.64 -8.84
C GLU A 227 -18.55 3.53 -9.68
N THR A 228 -17.32 3.72 -10.17
CA THR A 228 -16.72 2.75 -11.08
C THR A 228 -16.04 1.59 -10.35
N HIS A 229 -15.20 1.89 -9.36
CA HIS A 229 -14.52 0.86 -8.57
C HIS A 229 -15.25 0.52 -7.28
N ASP A 230 -16.11 1.41 -6.81
CA ASP A 230 -16.89 1.27 -5.58
C ASP A 230 -16.05 0.80 -4.39
N PHE A 231 -15.23 1.72 -3.89
CA PHE A 231 -14.27 1.39 -2.83
C PHE A 231 -14.95 0.90 -1.54
N LEU A 232 -16.19 1.29 -1.27
CA LEU A 232 -16.95 0.78 -0.12
C LEU A 232 -17.10 -0.75 -0.22
N LEU A 233 -17.48 -1.24 -1.39
CA LEU A 233 -17.62 -2.68 -1.64
C LEU A 233 -16.28 -3.43 -1.59
N SER A 234 -15.17 -2.74 -1.81
CA SER A 234 -13.82 -3.31 -1.71
C SER A 234 -13.27 -3.31 -0.27
N ILE A 235 -13.58 -2.30 0.54
CA ILE A 235 -13.09 -2.19 1.91
C ILE A 235 -13.83 -3.13 2.86
N VAL A 236 -15.16 -3.26 2.73
CA VAL A 236 -15.94 -4.10 3.65
C VAL A 236 -15.41 -5.54 3.73
N PRO A 237 -15.16 -6.28 2.63
CA PRO A 237 -14.65 -7.64 2.72
C PRO A 237 -13.25 -7.74 3.32
N LEU A 238 -12.42 -6.69 3.25
CA LEU A 238 -11.13 -6.66 3.94
C LEU A 238 -11.29 -6.62 5.46
N LEU A 239 -12.34 -5.96 5.97
CA LEU A 239 -12.67 -5.97 7.39
C LEU A 239 -13.20 -7.34 7.84
N GLU A 240 -13.98 -8.03 6.99
CA GLU A 240 -14.49 -9.38 7.31
C GLU A 240 -13.38 -10.44 7.29
N HIS A 241 -12.43 -10.28 6.35
CA HIS A 241 -11.37 -11.24 6.07
C HIS A 241 -10.01 -10.54 5.93
N PRO A 242 -9.48 -9.94 7.01
CA PRO A 242 -8.24 -9.17 6.97
C PRO A 242 -7.06 -10.03 6.48
N PRO A 243 -6.37 -9.65 5.39
CA PRO A 243 -5.22 -10.39 4.90
C PRO A 243 -3.98 -10.21 5.79
N TRP A 244 -3.97 -9.18 6.65
CA TRP A 244 -2.94 -8.85 7.63
C TRP A 244 -3.14 -9.49 9.01
N THR A 245 -4.11 -10.41 9.16
CA THR A 245 -4.35 -11.14 10.40
C THR A 245 -4.30 -12.64 10.15
N ARG A 246 -3.48 -13.34 10.95
CA ARG A 246 -3.27 -14.80 10.91
C ARG A 246 -3.81 -15.41 12.21
N ALA A 247 -5.13 -15.53 12.30
CA ALA A 247 -5.83 -15.98 13.52
C ALA A 247 -5.32 -17.35 14.05
N ARG A 248 -4.99 -18.30 13.17
CA ARG A 248 -4.46 -19.62 13.57
C ARG A 248 -3.12 -19.53 14.32
N TYR A 249 -2.33 -18.50 14.04
CA TYR A 249 -1.01 -18.30 14.61
C TYR A 249 -1.00 -17.16 15.62
N GLU A 250 -2.17 -16.58 15.95
CA GLU A 250 -2.30 -15.40 16.80
C GLU A 250 -1.36 -14.26 16.37
N ARG A 251 -1.14 -14.09 15.06
CA ARG A 251 -0.23 -13.06 14.51
C ARG A 251 -1.00 -11.96 13.78
N LYS A 252 -0.57 -10.71 13.96
CA LYS A 252 -1.02 -9.55 13.17
C LYS A 252 0.17 -8.85 12.54
N LEU A 253 0.00 -8.31 11.34
CA LEU A 253 1.00 -7.48 10.69
C LEU A 253 1.04 -6.09 11.35
N GLN A 254 2.21 -5.67 11.81
CA GLN A 254 2.43 -4.38 12.45
C GLN A 254 3.76 -3.80 11.98
N GLU A 255 3.71 -2.61 11.36
CA GLU A 255 4.92 -1.88 10.91
C GLU A 255 5.79 -2.69 9.94
N GLY A 256 5.15 -3.48 9.06
CA GLY A 256 5.82 -4.32 8.08
C GLY A 256 6.17 -5.73 8.57
N ASP A 257 6.08 -5.98 9.88
CA ASP A 257 6.46 -7.26 10.49
C ASP A 257 5.25 -8.02 11.05
N TRP A 258 5.29 -9.36 10.91
CA TRP A 258 4.32 -10.23 11.57
C TRP A 258 4.69 -10.37 13.06
N LYS A 259 3.84 -9.86 13.95
CA LYS A 259 4.04 -9.91 15.41
C LYS A 259 3.03 -10.85 16.05
N ASP A 260 3.48 -11.65 17.00
CA ASP A 260 2.62 -12.47 17.87
C ASP A 260 1.78 -11.55 18.75
N VAL A 261 0.50 -11.87 18.91
CA VAL A 261 -0.48 -11.10 19.69
C VAL A 261 -1.04 -12.03 20.77
N PRO A 262 -0.91 -11.68 22.04
CA PRO A 262 -1.53 -12.42 23.14
C PRO A 262 -3.04 -12.61 22.94
N THR A 263 -3.58 -13.74 23.39
CA THR A 263 -4.99 -14.11 23.18
C THR A 263 -5.97 -13.06 23.74
N ASP A 264 -5.62 -12.39 24.85
CA ASP A 264 -6.40 -11.32 25.48
C ASP A 264 -6.39 -9.99 24.69
N ARG A 265 -5.46 -9.83 23.76
CA ARG A 265 -5.29 -8.64 22.91
C ARG A 265 -5.68 -8.87 21.45
N LEU A 266 -6.28 -10.01 21.11
CA LEU A 266 -6.66 -10.32 19.73
C LEU A 266 -7.67 -9.31 19.14
N LEU A 267 -8.48 -8.68 19.99
CA LEU A 267 -9.42 -7.63 19.61
C LEU A 267 -8.77 -6.24 19.47
N ASP A 268 -7.53 -6.06 19.92
CA ASP A 268 -6.83 -4.78 19.78
C ASP A 268 -6.63 -4.45 18.31
N VAL A 269 -7.00 -3.22 17.96
CA VAL A 269 -6.97 -2.71 16.60
C VAL A 269 -5.56 -2.23 16.32
N THR A 270 -4.91 -2.86 15.35
CA THR A 270 -3.62 -2.40 14.84
C THR A 270 -3.79 -1.11 14.04
N LYS A 271 -2.70 -0.34 13.88
CA LYS A 271 -2.69 0.85 13.00
C LYS A 271 -3.23 0.53 11.60
N LEU A 272 -2.88 -0.63 11.06
CA LEU A 272 -3.34 -1.08 9.74
C LEU A 272 -4.85 -1.38 9.70
N GLU A 273 -5.37 -2.10 10.68
CA GLU A 273 -6.82 -2.36 10.80
C GLU A 273 -7.60 -1.05 10.95
N ALA A 274 -7.04 -0.08 11.68
CA ALA A 274 -7.64 1.25 11.83
C ALA A 274 -7.75 1.98 10.48
N GLN A 275 -6.77 1.87 9.58
CA GLN A 275 -6.84 2.50 8.25
C GLN A 275 -8.05 2.02 7.44
N ALA A 276 -8.33 0.71 7.45
CA ALA A 276 -9.47 0.14 6.76
C ALA A 276 -10.81 0.62 7.35
N TRP A 277 -10.91 0.69 8.69
CA TRP A 277 -12.09 1.22 9.36
C TRP A 277 -12.33 2.71 9.09
N LEU A 278 -11.27 3.52 9.14
CA LEU A 278 -11.34 4.94 8.85
C LEU A 278 -11.67 5.19 7.37
N ALA A 279 -11.14 4.37 6.45
CA ALA A 279 -11.55 4.41 5.06
C ALA A 279 -13.07 4.15 4.91
N LEU A 280 -13.61 3.13 5.59
CA LEU A 280 -15.04 2.84 5.57
C LEU A 280 -15.87 3.98 6.16
N TYR A 281 -15.39 4.60 7.25
CA TYR A 281 -16.01 5.78 7.86
C TYR A 281 -16.16 6.90 6.83
N HIS A 282 -15.08 7.29 6.15
CA HIS A 282 -15.13 8.37 5.16
C HIS A 282 -15.95 7.98 3.92
N LEU A 283 -15.85 6.73 3.44
CA LEU A 283 -16.65 6.19 2.34
C LEU A 283 -18.15 6.10 2.65
N THR A 284 -18.57 6.40 3.89
CA THR A 284 -19.97 6.36 4.32
C THR A 284 -20.46 7.73 4.75
N LEU A 285 -19.64 8.49 5.48
CA LEU A 285 -20.06 9.69 6.21
C LEU A 285 -19.49 10.98 5.63
N HIS A 286 -18.51 10.92 4.72
CA HIS A 286 -17.95 12.12 4.10
C HIS A 286 -19.05 12.92 3.36
N PRO A 287 -19.08 14.26 3.44
CA PRO A 287 -20.13 15.08 2.83
C PRO A 287 -20.33 14.83 1.34
N GLU A 288 -19.25 14.69 0.57
CA GLU A 288 -19.35 14.40 -0.88
C GLU A 288 -19.91 13.00 -1.17
N VAL A 289 -19.66 12.02 -0.31
CA VAL A 289 -20.27 10.70 -0.42
C VAL A 289 -21.77 10.83 -0.19
N ARG A 290 -22.20 11.48 0.89
CA ARG A 290 -23.62 11.63 1.23
C ARG A 290 -24.45 12.36 0.17
N LYS A 291 -23.81 13.21 -0.65
CA LYS A 291 -24.46 13.92 -1.76
C LYS A 291 -24.68 13.06 -3.01
N ARG A 292 -23.80 12.08 -3.26
CA ARG A 292 -23.68 11.41 -4.57
C ARG A 292 -23.85 9.89 -4.51
N TYR A 293 -23.43 9.27 -3.42
CA TYR A 293 -23.34 7.83 -3.31
C TYR A 293 -24.72 7.21 -3.02
N GLY A 294 -25.29 6.59 -4.05
CA GLY A 294 -26.56 5.89 -3.96
C GLY A 294 -26.42 4.53 -3.28
N PHE A 295 -26.90 4.42 -2.04
CA PHE A 295 -27.04 3.16 -1.33
C PHE A 295 -28.22 2.34 -1.86
N ASP A 296 -27.97 1.50 -2.87
CA ASP A 296 -28.92 0.48 -3.30
C ASP A 296 -28.99 -0.71 -2.31
N ALA A 297 -29.88 -1.66 -2.56
CA ALA A 297 -30.07 -2.82 -1.68
C ALA A 297 -28.78 -3.64 -1.48
N TYR A 298 -27.96 -3.80 -2.52
CA TYR A 298 -26.73 -4.59 -2.47
C TYR A 298 -25.64 -3.89 -1.66
N ARG A 299 -25.45 -2.58 -1.87
CA ARG A 299 -24.52 -1.74 -1.11
C ARG A 299 -24.89 -1.67 0.36
N LYS A 300 -26.18 -1.47 0.67
CA LYS A 300 -26.69 -1.49 2.05
C LYS A 300 -26.41 -2.83 2.71
N GLN A 301 -26.79 -3.93 2.08
CA GLN A 301 -26.57 -5.27 2.62
C GLN A 301 -25.08 -5.53 2.86
N THR A 302 -24.21 -5.09 1.94
CA THR A 302 -22.76 -5.21 2.09
C THR A 302 -22.25 -4.40 3.27
N LEU A 303 -22.55 -3.11 3.36
CA LEU A 303 -22.16 -2.27 4.49
C LEU A 303 -22.58 -2.87 5.83
N LEU A 304 -23.83 -3.35 5.92
CA LEU A 304 -24.36 -3.95 7.15
C LEU A 304 -23.65 -5.24 7.57
N ARG A 305 -22.89 -5.92 6.69
CA ARG A 305 -22.03 -7.05 7.11
C ARG A 305 -20.87 -6.60 7.99
N ALA A 306 -20.39 -5.37 7.83
CA ALA A 306 -19.34 -4.81 8.68
C ALA A 306 -19.83 -4.52 10.11
N ARG A 307 -21.14 -4.24 10.27
CA ARG A 307 -21.77 -3.87 11.54
C ARG A 307 -21.47 -4.86 12.68
N ARG A 308 -21.46 -6.17 12.39
CA ARG A 308 -21.20 -7.23 13.39
C ARG A 308 -19.80 -7.18 14.00
N PHE A 309 -18.86 -6.49 13.36
CA PHE A 309 -17.48 -6.35 13.84
C PHE A 309 -17.30 -5.08 14.68
N ILE A 310 -18.28 -4.19 14.72
CA ILE A 310 -18.28 -3.03 15.63
C ILE A 310 -18.72 -3.49 17.02
N ASN A 311 -17.75 -3.58 17.92
CA ASN A 311 -17.94 -3.95 19.33
C ASN A 311 -17.39 -2.83 20.24
N ASP A 312 -17.65 -2.94 21.54
CA ASP A 312 -17.25 -1.92 22.52
C ASP A 312 -15.73 -1.70 22.55
N VAL A 313 -14.92 -2.73 22.31
CA VAL A 313 -13.45 -2.60 22.26
C VAL A 313 -13.02 -1.78 21.05
N LEU A 314 -13.63 -2.01 19.88
CA LEU A 314 -13.39 -1.20 18.68
C LEU A 314 -13.80 0.26 18.91
N LEU A 315 -14.95 0.50 19.54
CA LEU A 315 -15.44 1.84 19.81
C LEU A 315 -14.62 2.58 20.87
N ASP A 316 -14.09 1.89 21.86
CA ASP A 316 -13.17 2.46 22.84
C ASP A 316 -11.85 2.91 22.17
N GLN A 317 -11.34 2.10 21.23
CA GLN A 317 -10.10 2.40 20.50
C GLN A 317 -10.29 3.40 19.35
N LEU A 318 -11.45 3.40 18.69
CA LEU A 318 -11.81 4.29 17.58
C LEU A 318 -13.22 4.89 17.78
N PRO A 319 -13.40 5.86 18.70
CA PRO A 319 -14.70 6.42 19.06
C PRO A 319 -15.48 7.04 17.89
N VAL A 320 -14.76 7.52 16.87
CA VAL A 320 -15.34 8.10 15.64
C VAL A 320 -16.24 7.11 14.89
N LEU A 321 -16.05 5.80 15.09
CA LEU A 321 -16.88 4.77 14.46
C LEU A 321 -18.28 4.64 15.07
N ALA A 322 -18.57 5.32 16.19
CA ALA A 322 -19.91 5.37 16.76
C ALA A 322 -20.91 6.02 15.77
N ASP A 323 -20.50 7.05 15.04
CA ASP A 323 -21.33 7.67 14.01
C ASP A 323 -21.58 6.72 12.82
N LEU A 324 -20.58 5.90 12.47
CA LEU A 324 -20.71 4.89 11.43
C LEU A 324 -21.68 3.79 11.86
N GLN A 325 -21.59 3.34 13.11
CA GLN A 325 -22.53 2.38 13.69
C GLN A 325 -23.95 2.92 13.67
N ARG A 326 -24.17 4.15 14.13
CA ARG A 326 -25.48 4.79 14.12
C ARG A 326 -26.06 4.88 12.71
N PHE A 327 -25.26 5.28 11.72
CA PHE A 327 -25.71 5.31 10.33
C PHE A 327 -26.11 3.93 9.81
N MET A 328 -25.36 2.88 10.17
CA MET A 328 -25.72 1.50 9.84
C MET A 328 -26.99 1.04 10.56
N ASP A 329 -27.22 1.49 11.79
CA ASP A 329 -28.47 1.21 12.52
C ASP A 329 -29.67 1.84 11.82
N GLU A 330 -29.55 3.10 11.40
CA GLU A 330 -30.58 3.83 10.63
C GLU A 330 -30.85 3.18 9.27
N LEU A 331 -29.82 2.65 8.60
CA LEU A 331 -29.96 1.93 7.33
C LEU A 331 -30.64 0.55 7.43
N ALA A 332 -30.65 -0.05 8.63
CA ALA A 332 -31.18 -1.39 8.84
C ALA A 332 -32.68 -1.42 9.19
N ILE A 333 -33.28 -0.24 9.41
CA ILE A 333 -34.71 -0.03 9.67
C ILE A 333 -35.47 0.06 8.33
#